data_AF-A0A1I2B131-F1
#
_entry.id   AF-A0A1I2B131-F1
#
_cell.length_a   1.000
_cell.length_b   1.000
_cell.length_c   1.000
_cell.angle_alpha   90.00
_cell.angle_beta   90.00
_cell.angle_gamma   90.00
#
_symmetry.space_group_name_H-M   'P 1'
#
loop_
_entity.id
_entity.type
_entity.pdbx_description
1 polymer ?
#
loop_
_entity_poly.entity_id
_entity_poly.type
_entity_poly.pdbx_seq_one_letter_code
_entity_poly.pdbx_strand_id
1 'polypeptide(L)'
;MDHTQLLHTLQNAIPTAIWYLIPFFLVAAVIKSPWFKGRAGEAVVNLSAKLFLDKTRYHLIKNVTLPTEDGTTQIDHIIVSRYGVFVVETKNMKGWIFGNAKQRYWTQKIFKYSQKFQNPLHQNYKHVKTLQSLLELSDEQVFSVVVFVGDSTFKTPMPENVTHGGGYVRYIKAQTEQRLSDVEVQKVIEAIESGRLAATSKNHRKHVAHAKAIAAKKSSKPRCPKCRGMVGASLLQQRSCHMTTARPEC
;
A
#
# COMPACT_ATOMS: atom_id res chain seq x y z
N MET A 1 5.47 62.27 17.58
CA MET A 1 5.19 61.56 16.31
C MET A 1 3.84 60.90 16.44
N ASP A 2 2.94 61.15 15.50
CA ASP A 2 1.56 60.70 15.55
C ASP A 2 1.48 59.18 15.36
N HIS A 3 0.86 58.47 16.32
CA HIS A 3 0.69 57.02 16.28
C HIS A 3 -0.09 56.56 15.03
N THR A 4 -0.98 57.39 14.50
CA THR A 4 -1.72 57.08 13.28
C THR A 4 -0.83 57.13 12.04
N GLN A 5 0.12 58.07 11.97
CA GLN A 5 1.11 58.10 10.89
C GLN A 5 2.01 56.86 10.90
N LEU A 6 2.50 56.44 12.07
CA LEU A 6 3.31 55.22 12.20
C LEU A 6 2.54 53.96 11.77
N LEU A 7 1.25 53.85 12.09
CA LEU A 7 0.41 52.73 11.67
C LEU A 7 0.18 52.71 10.15
N HIS A 8 -0.02 53.88 9.52
CA HIS A 8 -0.16 53.98 8.06
C HIS A 8 1.13 53.64 7.30
N THR A 9 2.32 54.03 7.79
CA THR A 9 3.59 53.62 7.17
C THR A 9 3.85 52.13 7.32
N LEU A 10 3.50 51.53 8.46
CA LEU A 10 3.63 50.09 8.69
C LEU A 10 2.65 49.27 7.83
N GLN A 11 1.42 49.74 7.62
CA GLN A 11 0.42 49.05 6.79
C GLN A 11 0.77 49.07 5.29
N ASN A 12 1.47 50.10 4.81
CA ASN A 12 1.98 50.19 3.44
C ASN A 12 3.35 49.52 3.24
N ALA A 13 4.02 49.09 4.31
CA ALA A 13 5.34 48.45 4.26
C ALA A 13 5.27 46.93 3.99
N ILE A 14 4.08 46.33 3.99
CA ILE A 14 3.87 44.93 3.62
C ILE A 14 3.39 44.92 2.17
N PRO A 15 4.23 44.52 1.19
CA PRO A 15 3.81 44.42 -0.20
C PRO A 15 2.55 43.56 -0.30
N THR A 16 1.51 44.04 -0.98
CA THR A 16 0.29 43.27 -1.26
C THR A 16 0.60 41.91 -1.91
N ALA A 17 1.76 41.80 -2.55
CA ALA A 17 2.36 40.57 -3.06
C ALA A 17 2.49 39.43 -2.03
N ILE A 18 2.71 39.73 -0.74
CA ILE A 18 2.85 38.74 0.33
C ILE A 18 1.54 37.96 0.54
N TRP A 19 0.38 38.57 0.27
CA TRP A 19 -0.90 37.86 0.35
C TRP A 19 -1.06 36.77 -0.71
N TYR A 20 -0.34 36.83 -1.83
CA TYR A 20 -0.30 35.74 -2.83
C TYR A 20 0.64 34.60 -2.41
N LEU A 21 1.57 34.82 -1.49
CA LEU A 21 2.41 33.76 -0.95
C LEU A 21 1.62 32.82 -0.04
N ILE A 22 0.60 33.31 0.66
CA ILE A 22 -0.26 32.48 1.53
C ILE A 22 -0.97 31.36 0.76
N PRO A 23 -1.77 31.62 -0.31
CA PRO A 23 -2.37 30.56 -1.10
C PRO A 23 -1.31 29.69 -1.80
N PHE A 24 -0.18 30.27 -2.23
CA PHE A 24 0.92 29.49 -2.80
C PHE A 24 1.50 28.48 -1.79
N PHE A 25 1.79 28.89 -0.55
CA PHE A 25 2.28 28.01 0.49
C PHE A 25 1.23 26.98 0.93
N LEU A 26 -0.06 27.34 0.96
CA LEU A 26 -1.15 26.40 1.21
C LEU A 26 -1.24 25.33 0.12
N VAL A 27 -1.20 25.72 -1.16
CA VAL A 27 -1.18 24.80 -2.30
C VAL A 27 0.07 23.91 -2.24
N ALA A 28 1.25 24.49 -1.99
CA ALA A 28 2.49 23.73 -1.87
C ALA A 28 2.46 22.73 -0.70
N ALA A 29 1.85 23.09 0.44
CA ALA A 29 1.66 22.21 1.59
C ALA A 29 0.72 21.04 1.25
N VAL A 30 -0.37 21.29 0.54
CA VAL A 30 -1.30 20.25 0.08
C VAL A 30 -0.59 19.29 -0.89
N ILE A 31 0.14 19.80 -1.89
CA ILE A 31 0.89 18.98 -2.86
C ILE A 31 1.96 18.12 -2.17
N LYS A 32 2.63 18.65 -1.14
CA LYS A 32 3.66 17.92 -0.38
C LYS A 32 3.09 16.90 0.60
N SER A 33 1.79 16.93 0.88
CA SER A 33 1.15 16.05 1.86
C SER A 33 1.26 14.56 1.46
N PRO A 34 1.44 13.64 2.42
CA PRO A 34 1.47 12.19 2.14
C PRO A 34 0.20 11.67 1.45
N TRP A 35 -0.95 12.25 1.81
CA TRP A 35 -2.25 11.91 1.21
C TRP A 35 -2.30 12.25 -0.27
N PHE A 36 -1.85 13.45 -0.67
CA PHE A 36 -1.84 13.85 -2.08
C PHE A 36 -0.90 12.97 -2.89
N LYS A 37 0.28 12.64 -2.34
CA LYS A 37 1.22 11.72 -2.97
C LYS A 37 0.62 10.33 -3.18
N GLY A 38 -0.12 9.80 -2.21
CA GLY A 38 -0.85 8.53 -2.36
C GLY A 38 -1.81 8.57 -3.56
N ARG A 39 -2.72 9.55 -3.58
CA ARG A 39 -3.73 9.68 -4.65
C ARG A 39 -3.12 9.96 -6.02
N ALA A 40 -2.04 10.72 -6.09
CA ALA A 40 -1.33 10.96 -7.35
C ALA A 40 -0.74 9.66 -7.91
N GLY A 41 -0.17 8.82 -7.04
CA GLY A 41 0.34 7.51 -7.44
C GLY A 41 -0.75 6.58 -7.96
N GLU A 42 -1.86 6.48 -7.23
CA GLU A 42 -3.04 5.71 -7.65
C GLU A 42 -3.62 6.24 -8.98
N ALA A 43 -3.68 7.56 -9.16
CA ALA A 43 -4.16 8.17 -10.39
C ALA A 43 -3.30 7.79 -11.61
N VAL A 44 -1.98 7.70 -11.46
CA VAL A 44 -1.06 7.25 -12.51
C VAL A 44 -1.31 5.79 -12.90
N VAL A 45 -1.52 4.90 -11.92
CA VAL A 45 -1.84 3.48 -12.18
C VAL A 45 -3.21 3.35 -12.84
N ASN A 46 -4.21 4.07 -12.35
CA ASN A 46 -5.54 4.08 -12.95
C ASN A 46 -5.54 4.60 -14.40
N LEU A 47 -4.81 5.69 -14.67
CA LEU A 47 -4.70 6.25 -16.03
C LEU A 47 -3.97 5.28 -16.96
N SER A 48 -2.84 4.73 -16.53
CA SER A 48 -2.08 3.79 -17.35
C SER A 48 -2.86 2.48 -17.61
N ALA A 49 -3.59 1.96 -16.62
CA ALA A 49 -4.48 0.81 -16.82
C ALA A 49 -5.55 1.13 -17.89
N LYS A 50 -6.20 2.30 -17.81
CA LYS A 50 -7.23 2.70 -18.77
C LYS A 50 -6.72 2.91 -20.20
N LEU A 51 -5.45 3.30 -20.35
CA LEU A 51 -4.83 3.57 -21.65
C LEU A 51 -4.27 2.30 -22.28
N PHE A 52 -3.70 1.39 -21.49
CA PHE A 52 -2.93 0.27 -22.01
C PHE A 52 -3.59 -1.10 -21.83
N LEU A 53 -4.62 -1.24 -21.00
CA LEU A 53 -5.41 -2.46 -20.88
C LEU A 53 -6.75 -2.29 -21.60
N ASP A 54 -7.08 -3.26 -22.45
CA ASP A 54 -8.33 -3.31 -23.18
C ASP A 54 -9.51 -3.48 -22.21
N LYS A 55 -10.40 -2.50 -22.14
CA LYS A 55 -11.52 -2.46 -21.20
C LYS A 55 -12.55 -3.56 -21.43
N THR A 56 -12.57 -4.18 -22.60
CA THR A 56 -13.44 -5.32 -22.91
C THR A 56 -12.92 -6.63 -22.29
N ARG A 57 -11.62 -6.69 -21.97
CA ARG A 57 -10.93 -7.89 -21.46
C ARG A 57 -10.38 -7.74 -20.05
N TYR A 58 -10.17 -6.49 -19.61
CA TYR A 58 -9.59 -6.14 -18.32
C TYR A 58 -10.46 -5.10 -17.63
N HIS A 59 -11.07 -5.50 -16.52
CA HIS A 59 -12.03 -4.70 -15.76
C HIS A 59 -11.34 -4.15 -14.51
N LEU A 60 -11.11 -2.83 -14.49
CA LEU A 60 -10.46 -2.14 -13.39
C LEU A 60 -11.46 -1.72 -12.32
N ILE A 61 -11.35 -2.30 -11.12
CA ILE A 61 -12.07 -1.94 -9.90
C ILE A 61 -11.09 -1.24 -8.95
N LYS A 62 -11.51 -0.14 -8.32
CA LYS A 62 -10.60 0.75 -7.57
C LYS A 62 -11.08 0.95 -6.15
N ASN A 63 -10.13 1.18 -5.24
CA ASN A 63 -10.38 1.57 -3.86
C ASN A 63 -11.38 0.65 -3.16
N VAL A 64 -11.17 -0.66 -3.29
CA VAL A 64 -12.05 -1.68 -2.73
C VAL A 64 -11.72 -1.83 -1.25
N THR A 65 -12.69 -1.54 -0.38
CA THR A 65 -12.55 -1.82 1.05
C THR A 65 -13.39 -3.04 1.40
N LEU A 66 -12.75 -4.17 1.69
CA LEU A 66 -13.42 -5.41 2.05
C LEU A 66 -13.41 -5.59 3.57
N PRO A 67 -14.51 -6.09 4.17
CA PRO A 67 -14.50 -6.53 5.55
C PRO A 67 -13.60 -7.75 5.72
N THR A 68 -12.96 -7.86 6.87
CA THR A 68 -12.18 -9.02 7.31
C THR A 68 -12.56 -9.36 8.74
N GLU A 69 -12.29 -10.57 9.22
CA GLU A 69 -12.54 -10.96 10.62
C GLU A 69 -11.97 -9.95 11.63
N ASP A 70 -10.75 -9.48 11.37
CA ASP A 70 -10.05 -8.52 12.23
C ASP A 70 -10.35 -7.06 11.88
N GLY A 71 -11.28 -6.73 10.99
CA GLY A 71 -11.60 -5.34 10.61
C GLY A 71 -11.85 -5.13 9.12
N THR A 72 -10.96 -4.40 8.44
CA THR A 72 -11.07 -4.12 7.00
C THR A 72 -9.73 -4.15 6.31
N THR A 73 -9.74 -4.50 5.02
CA THR A 73 -8.59 -4.41 4.13
C THR A 73 -8.94 -3.50 2.96
N GLN A 74 -8.05 -2.56 2.63
CA GLN A 74 -8.22 -1.68 1.47
C GLN A 74 -7.27 -2.15 0.37
N ILE A 75 -7.82 -2.34 -0.83
CA ILE A 75 -7.10 -2.76 -2.03
C ILE A 75 -7.18 -1.60 -3.03
N ASP A 76 -6.02 -1.08 -3.43
CA ASP A 76 -5.94 0.10 -4.30
C ASP A 76 -6.61 -0.17 -5.66
N HIS A 77 -6.20 -1.26 -6.32
CA HIS A 77 -6.74 -1.64 -7.62
C HIS A 77 -6.86 -3.17 -7.73
N ILE A 78 -7.97 -3.61 -8.28
CA ILE A 78 -8.20 -4.99 -8.72
C ILE A 78 -8.46 -4.93 -10.21
N ILE A 79 -7.75 -5.74 -10.99
CA ILE A 79 -8.00 -5.90 -12.42
C ILE A 79 -8.52 -7.32 -12.62
N VAL A 80 -9.76 -7.45 -13.06
CA VAL A 80 -10.39 -8.74 -13.35
C VAL A 80 -10.30 -9.00 -14.84
N SER A 81 -9.85 -10.19 -15.23
CA SER A 81 -9.77 -10.64 -16.62
C SER A 81 -9.96 -12.14 -16.69
N ARG A 82 -10.24 -12.66 -17.89
CA ARG A 82 -10.25 -14.11 -18.14
C ARG A 82 -8.92 -14.82 -17.82
N TYR A 83 -7.82 -14.05 -17.78
CA TYR A 83 -6.48 -14.55 -17.43
C TYR A 83 -6.21 -14.62 -15.93
N GLY A 84 -7.11 -14.06 -15.12
CA GLY A 84 -7.02 -14.03 -13.66
C GLY A 84 -7.42 -12.69 -13.04
N VAL A 85 -7.34 -12.66 -11.71
CA VAL A 85 -7.62 -11.49 -10.87
C VAL A 85 -6.30 -10.92 -10.36
N PHE A 86 -5.95 -9.72 -10.81
CA PHE A 86 -4.71 -9.05 -10.43
C PHE A 86 -4.97 -8.07 -9.29
N VAL A 87 -4.40 -8.34 -8.13
CA VAL A 87 -4.46 -7.47 -6.96
C VAL A 87 -3.22 -6.58 -6.98
N VAL A 88 -3.44 -5.29 -7.22
CA VAL A 88 -2.36 -4.34 -7.52
C VAL A 88 -2.18 -3.36 -6.35
N GLU A 89 -1.03 -3.46 -5.69
CA GLU A 89 -0.59 -2.57 -4.61
C GLU A 89 0.26 -1.44 -5.17
N THR A 90 -0.11 -0.18 -4.91
CA THR A 90 0.59 0.99 -5.46
C THR A 90 1.48 1.66 -4.42
N LYS A 91 2.77 1.84 -4.73
CA LYS A 91 3.73 2.58 -3.90
C LYS A 91 4.25 3.80 -4.63
N ASN A 92 3.84 5.00 -4.20
CA ASN A 92 4.43 6.25 -4.69
C ASN A 92 5.67 6.63 -3.87
N MET A 93 6.86 6.29 -4.37
CA MET A 93 8.12 6.44 -3.64
C MET A 93 9.23 6.98 -4.53
N LYS A 94 10.22 7.63 -3.90
CA LYS A 94 11.43 8.15 -4.54
C LYS A 94 12.70 7.53 -3.96
N GLY A 95 13.81 7.68 -4.66
CA GLY A 95 15.13 7.25 -4.20
C GLY A 95 15.36 5.75 -4.36
N TRP A 96 16.32 5.22 -3.62
CA TRP A 96 16.74 3.83 -3.77
C TRP A 96 15.95 2.91 -2.87
N ILE A 97 15.48 1.80 -3.45
CA ILE A 97 14.70 0.79 -2.74
C ILE A 97 15.54 -0.48 -2.64
N PHE A 98 15.69 -0.98 -1.41
CA PHE A 98 16.42 -2.19 -1.06
C PHE A 98 15.47 -3.16 -0.37
N GLY A 99 15.41 -4.40 -0.86
CA GLY A 99 14.52 -5.40 -0.31
C GLY A 99 14.58 -6.73 -1.07
N ASN A 100 14.02 -7.77 -0.47
CA ASN A 100 13.70 -9.02 -1.17
C ASN A 100 12.34 -9.57 -0.71
N ALA A 101 11.82 -10.56 -1.45
CA ALA A 101 10.48 -11.11 -1.22
C ALA A 101 10.24 -11.65 0.20
N LYS A 102 11.27 -12.22 0.83
CA LYS A 102 11.16 -12.89 2.15
C LYS A 102 11.30 -11.91 3.33
N GLN A 103 11.94 -10.77 3.12
CA GLN A 103 12.15 -9.77 4.18
C GLN A 103 10.83 -9.14 4.63
N ARG A 104 10.65 -8.99 5.95
CA ARG A 104 9.47 -8.32 6.53
C ARG A 104 9.42 -6.82 6.23
N TYR A 105 10.57 -6.17 6.19
CA TYR A 105 10.71 -4.74 5.94
C TYR A 105 11.71 -4.51 4.83
N TRP A 106 11.38 -3.56 3.96
CA TRP A 106 12.29 -3.02 2.96
C TRP A 106 12.84 -1.67 3.43
N THR A 107 13.88 -1.21 2.76
CA THR A 107 14.56 0.05 3.09
C THR A 107 14.51 1.00 1.91
N GLN A 108 14.04 2.21 2.16
CA GLN A 108 14.14 3.34 1.25
C GLN A 108 15.33 4.20 1.67
N LYS A 109 16.16 4.59 0.70
CA LYS A 109 17.25 5.54 0.91
C LYS A 109 17.09 6.75 -0.01
N ILE A 110 17.04 7.93 0.59
CA ILE A 110 17.04 9.22 -0.10
C ILE A 110 18.26 9.99 0.42
N PHE A 111 19.32 10.06 -0.39
CA PHE A 111 20.61 10.62 -0.01
C PHE A 111 21.14 10.02 1.31
N LYS A 112 21.26 10.83 2.37
CA LYS A 112 21.75 10.45 3.69
C LYS A 112 20.67 9.83 4.58
N TYR A 113 19.40 9.93 4.19
CA TYR A 113 18.27 9.44 5.00
C TYR A 113 17.86 8.04 4.57
N SER A 114 17.72 7.15 5.56
CA SER A 114 17.28 5.78 5.39
C SER A 114 16.06 5.51 6.24
N GLN A 115 15.00 4.95 5.64
CA GLN A 115 13.77 4.60 6.34
C GLN A 115 13.32 3.20 5.97
N LYS A 116 12.91 2.43 6.99
CA LYS A 116 12.31 1.12 6.79
C LYS A 116 10.81 1.25 6.59
N PHE A 117 10.28 0.48 5.67
CA PHE A 117 8.84 0.36 5.43
C PHE A 117 8.46 -1.12 5.31
N GLN A 118 7.19 -1.45 5.55
CA GLN A 118 6.72 -2.82 5.44
C GLN A 118 6.87 -3.30 3.99
N ASN A 119 7.30 -4.55 3.81
CA ASN A 119 7.39 -5.16 2.48
C ASN A 119 5.99 -5.14 1.80
N PRO A 120 5.84 -4.48 0.63
CA PRO A 120 4.56 -4.38 -0.06
C PRO A 120 4.03 -5.74 -0.51
N LEU A 121 4.89 -6.72 -0.80
CA LEU A 121 4.46 -8.08 -1.13
C LEU A 121 3.71 -8.74 0.04
N HIS A 122 4.11 -8.48 1.28
CA HIS A 122 3.44 -9.04 2.46
C HIS A 122 2.13 -8.31 2.77
N GLN A 123 2.02 -7.03 2.40
CA GLN A 123 0.74 -6.31 2.43
C GLN A 123 -0.20 -6.91 1.39
N ASN A 124 0.26 -7.01 0.15
CA ASN A 124 -0.54 -7.51 -0.95
C ASN A 124 -0.92 -8.99 -0.81
N TYR A 125 -0.09 -9.82 -0.20
CA TYR A 125 -0.44 -11.20 0.13
C TYR A 125 -1.72 -11.29 0.98
N LYS A 126 -1.91 -10.36 1.92
CA LYS A 126 -3.15 -10.32 2.71
C LYS A 126 -4.35 -9.93 1.86
N HIS A 127 -4.19 -8.96 0.97
CA HIS A 127 -5.23 -8.55 0.03
C HIS A 127 -5.65 -9.72 -0.87
N VAL A 128 -4.66 -10.44 -1.43
CA VAL A 128 -4.87 -11.66 -2.22
C VAL A 128 -5.62 -12.71 -1.41
N LYS A 129 -5.17 -13.05 -0.20
CA LYS A 129 -5.82 -14.08 0.62
C LYS A 129 -7.24 -13.70 1.03
N THR A 130 -7.48 -12.44 1.38
CA THR A 130 -8.84 -11.95 1.65
C THR A 130 -9.74 -12.10 0.42
N LEU A 131 -9.25 -11.73 -0.76
CA LEU A 131 -10.02 -11.81 -1.99
C LEU A 131 -10.29 -13.27 -2.39
N GLN A 132 -9.30 -14.14 -2.25
CA GLN A 132 -9.46 -15.58 -2.50
C GLN A 132 -10.50 -16.20 -1.59
N SER A 133 -10.45 -15.92 -0.28
CA SER A 133 -11.43 -16.46 0.66
C SER A 133 -12.84 -15.90 0.42
N LEU A 134 -12.96 -14.63 0.04
CA LEU A 134 -14.27 -14.00 -0.22
C LEU A 134 -14.93 -14.52 -1.51
N LEU A 135 -14.12 -14.83 -2.52
CA LEU A 135 -14.59 -15.17 -3.87
C LEU A 135 -14.39 -16.64 -4.24
N GLU A 136 -13.90 -17.45 -3.30
CA GLU A 136 -13.57 -18.87 -3.47
C GLU A 136 -12.64 -19.14 -4.67
N LEU A 137 -11.68 -18.23 -4.91
CA LEU A 137 -10.71 -18.35 -6.00
C LEU A 137 -9.45 -19.11 -5.58
N SER A 138 -8.87 -19.85 -6.52
CA SER A 138 -7.63 -20.62 -6.31
C SER A 138 -6.37 -19.74 -6.31
N ASP A 139 -5.22 -20.35 -5.96
CA ASP A 139 -3.92 -19.68 -5.99
C ASP A 139 -3.44 -19.35 -7.40
N GLU A 140 -3.88 -20.12 -8.40
CA GLU A 140 -3.56 -19.92 -9.80
C GLU A 140 -4.39 -18.80 -10.43
N GLN A 141 -5.56 -18.50 -9.86
CA GLN A 141 -6.48 -17.49 -10.39
C GLN A 141 -6.18 -16.06 -9.91
N VAL A 142 -5.43 -15.89 -8.82
CA VAL A 142 -5.21 -14.56 -8.20
C VAL A 142 -3.73 -14.19 -8.19
N PHE A 143 -3.39 -13.08 -8.82
CA PHE A 143 -2.02 -12.60 -8.99
C PHE A 143 -1.74 -11.39 -8.12
N SER A 144 -0.73 -11.49 -7.26
CA SER A 144 -0.18 -10.34 -6.52
C SER A 144 0.69 -9.51 -7.45
N VAL A 145 0.44 -8.20 -7.54
CA VAL A 145 1.25 -7.25 -8.31
C VAL A 145 1.57 -6.04 -7.45
N VAL A 146 2.84 -5.64 -7.40
CA VAL A 146 3.28 -4.42 -6.70
C VAL A 146 3.84 -3.44 -7.73
N VAL A 147 3.37 -2.20 -7.68
CA VAL A 147 3.75 -1.15 -8.63
C VAL A 147 4.37 0.02 -7.89
N PHE A 148 5.65 0.26 -8.14
CA PHE A 148 6.30 1.48 -7.70
C PHE A 148 6.11 2.56 -8.76
N VAL A 149 5.50 3.66 -8.34
CA VAL A 149 5.35 4.89 -9.12
C VAL A 149 6.20 6.00 -8.48
N GLY A 150 6.63 6.96 -9.30
CA GLY A 150 7.57 8.01 -8.88
C GLY A 150 9.05 7.66 -9.10
N ASP A 151 9.94 8.58 -8.72
CA ASP A 151 11.37 8.54 -9.06
C ASP A 151 12.17 7.59 -8.15
N SER A 152 11.76 6.33 -8.09
CA SER A 152 12.46 5.28 -7.35
C SER A 152 13.27 4.36 -8.26
N THR A 153 14.29 3.73 -7.69
CA THR A 153 15.12 2.74 -8.38
C THR A 153 15.38 1.56 -7.45
N PHE A 154 15.10 0.35 -7.91
CA PHE A 154 15.47 -0.86 -7.18
C PHE A 154 16.99 -1.05 -7.20
N LYS A 155 17.58 -1.27 -6.03
CA LYS A 155 19.02 -1.55 -5.87
C LYS A 155 19.31 -2.99 -5.49
N THR A 156 18.27 -3.82 -5.45
CA THR A 156 18.34 -5.26 -5.25
C THR A 156 17.44 -5.94 -6.28
N PRO A 157 17.70 -7.21 -6.64
CA PRO A 157 16.83 -7.96 -7.53
C PRO A 157 15.39 -7.99 -7.00
N MET A 158 14.44 -7.71 -7.88
CA MET A 158 13.01 -7.75 -7.57
C MET A 158 12.36 -8.94 -8.28
N PRO A 159 11.38 -9.61 -7.64
CA PRO A 159 10.52 -10.57 -8.33
C PRO A 159 9.80 -9.91 -9.51
N GLU A 160 9.41 -10.69 -10.52
CA GLU A 160 8.78 -10.18 -11.74
C GLU A 160 7.48 -9.40 -11.49
N ASN A 161 6.75 -9.78 -10.44
CA ASN A 161 5.50 -9.13 -10.05
C ASN A 161 5.70 -7.84 -9.24
N VAL A 162 6.95 -7.42 -8.99
CA VAL A 162 7.30 -6.12 -8.42
C VAL A 162 7.89 -5.26 -9.53
N THR A 163 7.14 -4.24 -9.92
CA THR A 163 7.42 -3.47 -11.13
C THR A 163 7.57 -1.99 -10.83
N HIS A 164 8.13 -1.25 -11.80
CA HIS A 164 8.22 0.20 -11.78
C HIS A 164 7.48 0.79 -12.97
N GLY A 165 6.76 1.90 -12.74
CA GLY A 165 5.99 2.59 -13.79
C GLY A 165 5.00 1.67 -14.50
N GLY A 166 5.02 1.67 -15.84
CA GLY A 166 4.14 0.81 -16.67
C GLY A 166 4.51 -0.67 -16.70
N GLY A 167 5.54 -1.12 -15.96
CA GLY A 167 5.98 -2.51 -15.97
C GLY A 167 4.90 -3.52 -15.56
N TYR A 168 3.98 -3.11 -14.68
CA TYR A 168 2.87 -3.97 -14.26
C TYR A 168 1.90 -4.31 -15.39
N VAL A 169 1.68 -3.41 -16.36
CA VAL A 169 0.85 -3.67 -17.53
C VAL A 169 1.47 -4.79 -18.36
N ARG A 170 2.80 -4.75 -18.55
CA ARG A 170 3.53 -5.81 -19.25
C ARG A 170 3.43 -7.13 -18.50
N TYR A 171 3.58 -7.12 -17.17
CA TYR A 171 3.39 -8.32 -16.35
C TYR A 171 1.98 -8.92 -16.50
N ILE A 172 0.94 -8.08 -16.44
CA ILE A 172 -0.46 -8.51 -16.62
C ILE A 172 -0.68 -9.10 -18.01
N LYS A 173 -0.20 -8.42 -19.06
CA LYS A 173 -0.35 -8.87 -20.46
C LYS A 173 0.44 -10.14 -20.78
N ALA A 174 1.50 -10.43 -20.03
CA ALA A 174 2.25 -11.68 -20.16
C ALA A 174 1.43 -12.89 -19.67
N GLN A 175 0.37 -12.69 -18.89
CA GLN A 175 -0.55 -13.76 -18.53
C GLN A 175 -1.53 -14.02 -19.67
N THR A 176 -1.37 -15.16 -20.34
CA THR A 176 -2.18 -15.55 -21.51
C THR A 176 -3.04 -16.79 -21.29
N GLU A 177 -2.76 -17.56 -20.24
CA GLU A 177 -3.55 -18.74 -19.88
C GLU A 177 -4.92 -18.31 -19.36
N GLN A 178 -6.00 -18.87 -19.95
CA GLN A 178 -7.35 -18.61 -19.50
C GLN A 178 -7.64 -19.39 -18.22
N ARG A 179 -7.99 -18.67 -17.15
CA ARG A 179 -8.25 -19.22 -15.80
C ARG A 179 -9.65 -18.94 -15.28
N LEU A 180 -10.37 -18.06 -15.98
CA LEU A 180 -11.76 -17.70 -15.72
C LEU A 180 -12.51 -17.65 -17.06
N SER A 181 -13.71 -18.19 -17.08
CA SER A 181 -14.71 -17.95 -18.12
C SER A 181 -15.28 -16.53 -18.01
N ASP A 182 -15.92 -16.06 -19.07
CA ASP A 182 -16.50 -14.71 -19.08
C ASP A 182 -17.64 -14.58 -18.04
N VAL A 183 -18.35 -15.69 -17.75
CA VAL A 183 -19.36 -15.77 -16.68
C VAL A 183 -18.71 -15.65 -15.30
N GLU A 184 -17.58 -16.33 -15.07
CA GLU A 184 -16.84 -16.22 -13.80
C GLU A 184 -16.25 -14.82 -13.62
N VAL A 185 -15.75 -14.19 -14.68
CA VAL A 185 -15.30 -12.78 -14.65
C VAL A 185 -16.44 -11.88 -14.15
N GLN A 186 -17.64 -12.02 -14.71
CA GLN A 186 -18.78 -11.21 -14.31
C GLN A 186 -19.18 -11.47 -12.85
N LYS A 187 -19.23 -12.75 -12.43
CA LYS A 187 -19.50 -13.12 -11.03
C LYS A 187 -18.49 -12.52 -10.06
N VAL A 188 -17.19 -12.56 -10.40
CA VAL A 188 -16.11 -11.96 -9.59
C VAL A 188 -16.33 -10.45 -9.47
N ILE A 189 -16.64 -9.77 -10.56
CA ILE A 189 -16.89 -8.32 -10.54
C ILE A 189 -18.07 -7.99 -9.63
N GLU A 190 -19.21 -8.69 -9.79
CA GLU A 190 -20.42 -8.49 -8.98
C GLU A 190 -20.19 -8.77 -7.50
N ALA A 191 -19.45 -9.83 -7.17
CA ALA A 191 -19.13 -10.18 -5.80
C ALA A 191 -18.22 -9.14 -5.13
N ILE A 192 -17.23 -8.58 -5.86
CA ILE A 192 -16.39 -7.50 -5.36
C ILE A 192 -17.22 -6.23 -5.14
N GLU A 193 -18.08 -5.88 -6.10
CA GLU A 193 -18.89 -4.66 -6.06
C GLU A 193 -19.97 -4.70 -4.97
N SER A 194 -20.57 -5.86 -4.71
CA SER A 194 -21.57 -6.07 -3.66
C SER A 194 -20.96 -6.28 -2.27
N GLY A 195 -19.80 -6.93 -2.18
CA GLY A 195 -19.12 -7.22 -0.92
C GLY A 195 -18.31 -6.06 -0.33
N ARG A 196 -18.06 -4.99 -1.11
CA ARG A 196 -17.26 -3.85 -0.63
C ARG A 196 -18.06 -2.91 0.26
N LEU A 197 -17.37 -2.32 1.24
CA LEU A 197 -17.89 -1.20 2.00
C LEU A 197 -18.00 0.04 1.12
N ALA A 198 -19.05 0.84 1.33
CA ALA A 198 -19.23 2.11 0.64
C ALA A 198 -17.98 3.01 0.79
N ALA A 199 -17.50 3.57 -0.32
CA ALA A 199 -16.31 4.43 -0.38
C ALA A 199 -16.55 5.81 0.25
N THR A 200 -16.77 5.84 1.57
CA THR A 200 -17.09 7.04 2.34
C THR A 200 -15.90 7.46 3.22
N SER A 201 -15.81 8.76 3.51
CA SER A 201 -14.81 9.31 4.43
C SER A 201 -14.85 8.65 5.81
N LYS A 202 -16.05 8.24 6.28
CA LYS A 202 -16.25 7.52 7.55
C LYS A 202 -15.56 6.16 7.54
N ASN A 203 -15.77 5.37 6.49
CA ASN A 203 -15.16 4.05 6.34
C ASN A 203 -13.64 4.14 6.17
N HIS A 204 -13.16 5.12 5.40
CA HIS A 204 -11.72 5.37 5.28
C HIS A 204 -11.07 5.76 6.62
N ARG A 205 -11.70 6.63 7.42
CA ARG A 205 -11.20 6.99 8.76
C ARG A 205 -11.14 5.79 9.70
N LYS A 206 -12.18 4.93 9.70
CA LYS A 206 -12.20 3.68 10.47
C LYS A 206 -11.05 2.75 10.06
N HIS A 207 -10.84 2.59 8.75
CA HIS A 207 -9.75 1.78 8.21
C HIS A 207 -8.37 2.29 8.68
N VAL A 208 -8.10 3.59 8.52
CA VAL A 208 -6.82 4.20 8.93
C VAL A 208 -6.60 4.09 10.44
N ALA A 209 -7.64 4.33 11.25
CA ALA A 209 -7.56 4.19 12.71
C ALA A 209 -7.22 2.75 13.12
N HIS A 210 -7.87 1.78 12.48
CA HIS A 210 -7.62 0.36 12.71
C HIS A 210 -6.18 -0.03 12.32
N ALA A 211 -5.70 0.40 11.15
CA ALA A 211 -4.32 0.13 10.71
C ALA A 211 -3.28 0.69 11.70
N LYS A 212 -3.50 1.91 12.22
CA LYS A 212 -2.65 2.51 13.26
C LYS A 212 -2.67 1.70 14.56
N ALA A 213 -3.85 1.23 15.00
CA ALA A 213 -3.97 0.41 16.20
C ALA A 213 -3.22 -0.93 16.07
N ILE A 214 -3.30 -1.60 14.91
CA ILE A 214 -2.52 -2.81 14.64
C ILE A 214 -1.01 -2.52 14.69
N ALA A 215 -0.57 -1.41 14.08
CA ALA A 215 0.83 -1.03 14.09
C ALA A 215 1.35 -0.79 15.52
N ALA A 216 0.58 -0.10 16.36
CA ALA A 216 0.91 0.15 17.77
C ALA A 216 0.99 -1.14 18.60
N LYS A 217 0.03 -2.08 18.43
CA LYS A 217 0.05 -3.39 19.10
C LYS A 217 1.26 -4.24 18.69
N LYS A 218 1.71 -4.13 17.44
CA LYS A 218 2.92 -4.83 16.96
C LYS A 218 4.22 -4.27 17.52
N SER A 219 4.27 -2.97 17.85
CA SER A 219 5.43 -2.36 18.51
C SER A 219 5.51 -2.65 20.01
N SER A 220 4.38 -2.94 20.68
CA SER A 220 4.33 -3.12 22.14
C SER A 220 4.56 -4.55 22.65
N LYS A 221 4.59 -5.58 21.78
CA LYS A 221 4.91 -6.95 22.22
C LYS A 221 6.39 -7.03 22.68
N PRO A 222 6.68 -7.50 23.91
CA PRO A 222 8.04 -7.60 24.41
C PRO A 222 8.85 -8.59 23.55
N ARG A 223 10.06 -8.19 23.16
CA ARG A 223 10.99 -9.06 22.42
C ARG A 223 11.71 -9.97 23.41
N CYS A 224 11.65 -11.28 23.17
CA CYS A 224 12.38 -12.30 23.94
C CYS A 224 13.89 -11.94 24.03
N PRO A 225 14.48 -11.81 25.23
CA PRO A 225 15.90 -11.45 25.40
C PRO A 225 16.88 -12.55 24.94
N LYS A 226 16.49 -13.82 25.05
CA LYS A 226 17.30 -14.98 24.63
C LYS A 226 17.26 -15.22 23.11
N CYS A 227 16.18 -14.81 22.46
CA CYS A 227 15.92 -15.03 21.04
C CYS A 227 16.20 -13.72 20.29
N ARG A 228 17.48 -13.36 20.09
CA ARG A 228 17.82 -12.21 19.23
C ARG A 228 17.46 -12.54 17.77
N GLY A 229 16.19 -12.37 17.40
CA GLY A 229 15.78 -12.11 16.03
C GLY A 229 15.31 -13.30 15.17
N MET A 230 15.05 -14.50 15.69
CA MET A 230 14.30 -15.51 14.90
C MET A 230 12.80 -15.26 15.01
N VAL A 231 12.24 -14.53 14.03
CA VAL A 231 10.79 -14.40 13.84
C VAL A 231 10.38 -15.40 12.75
N GLY A 232 9.83 -16.54 13.16
CA GLY A 232 9.36 -17.59 12.25
C GLY A 232 9.20 -18.98 12.88
N ALA A 233 9.08 -19.06 14.20
CA ALA A 233 8.90 -20.34 14.88
C ALA A 233 7.41 -20.75 14.83
N SER A 234 7.12 -21.89 14.21
CA SER A 234 5.85 -22.62 14.32
C SER A 234 5.41 -22.75 15.78
N LEU A 235 4.10 -22.89 16.03
CA LEU A 235 3.55 -23.18 17.38
C LEU A 235 4.28 -24.35 18.08
N LEU A 236 4.88 -25.27 17.31
CA LEU A 236 5.68 -26.38 17.82
C LEU A 236 7.03 -25.94 18.43
N GLN A 237 7.64 -24.84 17.96
CA GLN A 237 8.93 -24.37 18.48
C GLN A 237 8.79 -23.60 19.81
N GLN A 238 7.61 -23.03 20.09
CA GLN A 238 7.37 -22.30 21.35
C GLN A 238 7.25 -23.24 22.56
N ARG A 239 6.81 -24.49 22.35
CA ARG A 239 6.71 -25.51 23.41
C ARG A 239 8.06 -26.02 23.90
N SER A 240 9.08 -26.03 23.04
CA SER A 240 10.41 -26.53 23.41
C SER A 240 11.14 -25.63 24.43
N CYS A 241 10.82 -24.33 24.48
CA CYS A 241 11.45 -23.40 25.41
C CYS A 241 10.92 -23.50 26.87
N HIS A 242 9.80 -24.20 27.09
CA HIS A 242 9.21 -24.38 28.42
C HIS A 242 9.73 -25.61 29.17
N MET A 243 10.53 -26.48 28.54
CA MET A 243 11.01 -27.75 29.11
C MET A 243 12.44 -27.72 29.65
N THR A 244 13.13 -26.58 29.66
CA THR A 244 14.53 -26.48 30.13
C THR A 244 14.68 -25.63 31.38
N THR A 245 13.84 -25.90 32.39
CA THR A 245 14.08 -25.47 33.78
C THR A 245 13.96 -26.69 34.70
N ALA A 246 14.96 -27.57 34.63
CA ALA A 246 15.29 -28.48 35.73
C ALA A 246 16.71 -28.11 36.18
N ARG A 247 16.86 -27.91 37.50
CA ARG A 247 18.09 -27.51 38.19
C ARG A 247 19.21 -28.56 38.00
N PRO A 248 20.49 -28.18 38.15
CA PRO A 248 21.58 -29.16 38.15
C PRO A 248 21.63 -29.90 39.50
N GLU A 249 21.98 -31.18 39.46
CA GLU A 249 22.56 -31.88 40.60
C GLU A 249 24.04 -31.47 40.76
N CYS A 250 24.47 -31.54 42.03
CA CYS A 250 25.71 -31.07 42.66
C CYS A 250 25.83 -29.55 42.92
#